data_AF-A0A518V655-F1
#
_entry.id   AF-A0A518V655-F1
#
_cell.length_a   1.000
_cell.length_b   1.000
_cell.length_c   1.000
_cell.angle_alpha   90.00
_cell.angle_beta   90.00
_cell.angle_gamma   90.00
#
_symmetry.space_group_name_H-M   'P 1'
#
loop_
_entity.id
_entity.type
_entity.pdbx_description
1 polymer ?
#
loop_
_entity_poly.entity_id
_entity_poly.type
_entity_poly.pdbx_seq_one_letter_code
_entity_poly.pdbx_strand_id
1 'polypeptide(L)'
;MRKKTMEMLKGYTALIAMWILIGTVVFKWIDLFIDLKRDVFIAMIGFVGSIIGGAITLLGVRMAIKDQNRRDFFNSIPLRYHHGVFVQTILVDYYSLLSEFLGQNHHYEFHIHLTNLVSRSEELLQKVATVSIEAYDYANDFLNLAFSLEHYMRSTNHDGTSQDERNQKYIEYLQEMNKSLFLYSDEIKKIKRDYSLMRHI
;
A
#
# COMPACT_ATOMS: atom_id res chain seq x y z
N MET A 1 56.20 67.85 58.27
CA MET A 1 55.07 67.97 57.30
C MET A 1 55.18 67.06 56.07
N ARG A 2 56.38 66.80 55.48
CA ARG A 2 56.53 66.01 54.23
C ARG A 2 56.14 64.51 54.28
N LYS A 3 56.18 63.86 55.45
CA LYS A 3 55.87 62.42 55.57
C LYS A 3 54.37 62.12 55.42
N LYS A 4 53.53 62.97 56.00
CA LYS A 4 52.06 62.82 56.04
C LYS A 4 51.41 63.04 54.66
N THR A 5 51.95 63.96 53.85
CA THR A 5 51.52 64.18 52.46
C THR A 5 51.90 63.02 51.54
N MET A 6 53.07 62.40 51.76
CA MET A 6 53.53 61.25 50.96
C MET A 6 52.74 59.97 51.26
N GLU A 7 52.33 59.77 52.52
CA GLU A 7 51.42 58.68 52.91
C GLU A 7 50.01 58.87 52.34
N MET A 8 49.48 60.10 52.35
CA MET A 8 48.20 60.40 51.70
C MET A 8 48.26 60.15 50.19
N LEU A 9 49.34 60.56 49.51
CA LEU A 9 49.49 60.34 48.07
C LEU A 9 49.51 58.84 47.72
N LYS A 10 50.23 58.02 48.51
CA LYS A 10 50.25 56.55 48.36
C LYS A 10 48.86 55.93 48.56
N GLY A 11 48.10 56.43 49.54
CA GLY A 11 46.72 56.02 49.77
C GLY A 11 45.81 56.31 48.57
N TYR A 12 45.92 57.50 47.98
CA TYR A 12 45.15 57.87 46.78
C TYR A 12 45.55 57.05 45.56
N THR A 13 46.85 56.81 45.33
CA THR A 13 47.30 55.98 44.21
C THR A 13 46.85 54.52 44.35
N ALA A 14 46.83 53.99 45.58
CA ALA A 14 46.32 52.65 45.85
C ALA A 14 44.80 52.55 45.62
N LEU A 15 44.04 53.57 46.02
CA LEU A 15 42.61 53.67 45.75
C LEU A 15 42.30 53.73 44.26
N ILE A 16 43.02 54.56 43.50
CA ILE A 16 42.86 54.67 42.04
C ILE A 16 43.18 53.34 41.36
N ALA A 17 44.28 52.69 41.75
CA ALA A 17 44.66 51.38 41.21
C ALA A 17 43.59 50.31 41.52
N MET A 18 43.04 50.31 42.74
CA MET A 18 41.97 49.40 43.13
C MET A 18 40.69 49.63 42.31
N TRP A 19 40.31 50.89 42.07
CA TRP A 19 39.16 51.22 41.22
C TRP A 19 39.32 50.78 39.77
N ILE A 20 40.52 50.92 39.20
CA ILE A 20 40.82 50.45 37.84
C ILE A 20 40.73 48.91 37.77
N LEU A 21 41.22 48.22 38.79
CA LEU A 21 41.17 46.76 38.87
C LEU A 21 39.73 46.25 39.00
N ILE A 22 38.91 46.89 39.83
CA ILE A 22 37.49 46.58 39.96
C ILE A 22 36.76 46.87 38.63
N GLY A 23 37.01 48.03 38.02
CA GLY A 23 36.40 48.40 36.75
C GLY A 23 36.70 47.41 35.62
N THR A 24 37.96 46.98 35.49
CA THR A 24 38.36 46.01 34.46
C THR A 24 37.75 44.63 34.67
N VAL A 25 37.63 44.17 35.93
CA VAL A 25 36.95 42.92 36.26
C VAL A 25 35.45 43.00 35.94
N VAL A 26 34.79 44.10 36.31
CA VAL A 26 33.36 44.31 36.04
C VAL A 26 33.07 44.36 34.54
N PHE A 27 33.88 45.07 33.75
CA PHE A 27 33.73 45.13 32.30
C PHE A 27 33.87 43.74 31.64
N LYS A 28 34.88 42.95 32.04
CA LYS A 28 35.02 41.57 31.54
C LYS A 28 33.85 40.66 31.91
N TRP A 29 33.27 40.85 33.10
CA TRP A 29 32.07 40.11 33.52
C TRP A 29 30.84 40.48 32.68
N ILE A 30 30.69 41.75 32.30
CA ILE A 30 29.59 42.21 31.44
C ILE A 30 29.72 41.63 30.03
N ASP A 31 30.92 41.67 29.44
CA ASP A 31 31.17 41.09 28.11
C ASP A 31 30.87 39.58 28.09
N LEU A 32 31.34 38.84 29.10
CA LEU A 32 31.04 37.41 29.25
C LEU A 32 29.53 37.14 29.31
N PHE A 33 28.77 37.99 30.00
CA PHE A 33 27.33 37.83 30.16
C PHE A 33 26.55 38.11 28.85
N ILE A 34 27.07 39.04 28.02
CA ILE A 34 26.49 39.37 26.71
C ILE A 34 26.77 38.25 25.72
N ASP A 35 28.00 37.71 25.68
CA ASP A 35 28.36 36.59 24.81
C ASP A 35 27.55 35.33 25.15
N LEU A 36 27.37 35.02 26.44
CA LEU A 36 26.57 33.87 26.87
C LEU A 36 25.11 33.97 26.41
N LYS A 37 24.52 35.18 26.44
CA LYS A 37 23.16 35.41 25.92
C LYS A 37 23.10 35.30 24.41
N ARG A 38 24.14 35.76 23.70
CA ARG A 38 24.22 35.70 22.25
C ARG A 38 24.34 34.26 21.76
N ASP A 39 25.19 33.45 22.39
CA ASP A 39 25.36 32.03 22.05
C ASP A 39 24.10 31.23 22.33
N VAL A 40 23.42 31.46 23.46
CA VAL A 40 22.13 30.82 23.76
C VAL A 40 21.06 31.21 22.73
N PHE A 41 21.04 32.46 22.28
CA PHE A 41 20.10 32.92 21.25
C PHE A 41 20.39 32.28 19.89
N ILE A 42 21.66 32.19 19.48
CA ILE A 42 22.07 31.50 18.25
C ILE A 42 21.72 30.01 18.32
N ALA A 43 21.98 29.35 19.45
CA ALA A 43 21.63 27.96 19.68
C ALA A 43 20.11 27.73 19.61
N MET A 44 19.32 28.65 20.15
CA MET A 44 17.86 28.60 20.07
C MET A 44 17.35 28.75 18.63
N ILE A 45 17.91 29.67 17.84
CA ILE A 45 17.59 29.81 16.42
C ILE A 45 17.98 28.54 15.66
N GLY A 46 19.16 27.96 15.92
CA GLY A 46 19.60 26.71 15.32
C GLY A 46 18.67 25.54 15.66
N PHE A 47 18.19 25.47 16.90
CA PHE A 47 17.24 24.46 17.36
C PHE A 47 15.85 24.63 16.72
N VAL A 48 15.33 25.86 16.65
CA VAL A 48 14.06 26.13 15.97
C VAL A 48 14.19 25.87 14.46
N GLY A 49 15.32 26.24 13.85
CA GLY A 49 15.64 25.96 12.45
C GLY A 49 15.70 24.46 12.16
N SER A 50 16.28 23.66 13.06
CA SER A 50 16.31 22.20 12.88
C SER A 50 14.93 21.56 13.04
N ILE A 51 14.09 22.06 13.95
CA ILE A 51 12.68 21.62 14.08
C ILE A 51 11.89 21.94 12.80
N ILE A 52 11.96 23.18 12.31
CA ILE A 52 11.25 23.59 11.08
C ILE A 52 11.77 22.82 9.87
N GLY A 53 13.09 22.67 9.73
CA GLY A 53 13.70 21.89 8.66
C GLY A 53 13.26 20.42 8.69
N GLY A 54 13.19 19.82 9.88
CA GLY A 54 12.67 18.47 10.08
C GLY A 54 11.20 18.34 9.67
N ALA A 55 10.37 19.31 10.05
CA ALA A 55 8.94 19.32 9.71
C ALA A 55 8.70 19.46 8.19
N ILE A 56 9.43 20.35 7.51
CA ILE A 56 9.35 20.51 6.04
C ILE A 56 9.78 19.22 5.34
N THR A 57 10.83 18.57 5.82
CA THR A 57 11.31 17.30 5.27
C THR A 57 10.26 16.20 5.39
N LEU A 58 9.63 16.06 6.56
CA LEU A 58 8.55 15.10 6.78
C LEU A 58 7.34 15.35 5.87
N LEU A 59 6.97 16.62 5.66
CA LEU A 59 5.90 16.98 4.73
C LEU A 59 6.26 16.63 3.29
N GLY A 60 7.51 16.90 2.87
CA GLY A 60 8.03 16.53 1.55
C GLY A 60 8.01 15.02 1.32
N VAL A 61 8.48 14.23 2.29
CA VAL A 61 8.44 12.76 2.24
C VAL A 61 6.99 12.25 2.14
N ARG A 62 6.07 12.81 2.93
CA ARG A 62 4.65 12.42 2.88
C ARG A 62 4.00 12.74 1.54
N MET A 63 4.31 13.89 0.94
CA MET A 63 3.85 14.25 -0.40
C MET A 63 4.43 13.31 -1.46
N ALA A 64 5.73 13.01 -1.40
CA ALA A 64 6.38 12.10 -2.34
C ALA A 64 5.78 10.69 -2.28
N ILE A 65 5.54 10.15 -1.09
CA ILE A 65 4.89 8.84 -0.90
C ILE A 65 3.47 8.85 -1.49
N LYS A 66 2.70 9.93 -1.24
CA LYS A 66 1.34 10.05 -1.78
C LYS A 66 1.34 10.10 -3.31
N ASP A 67 2.26 10.83 -3.91
CA ASP A 67 2.38 10.93 -5.37
C ASP A 67 2.89 9.63 -6.00
N GLN A 68 3.80 8.92 -5.33
CA GLN A 68 4.27 7.60 -5.76
C GLN A 68 3.13 6.59 -5.76
N ASN A 69 2.41 6.46 -4.64
CA ASN A 69 1.24 5.57 -4.54
C ASN A 69 0.19 5.89 -5.60
N ARG A 70 -0.02 7.19 -5.87
CA ARG A 70 -0.93 7.64 -6.93
C ARG A 70 -0.43 7.17 -8.29
N ARG A 71 0.82 7.43 -8.66
CA ARG A 71 1.40 7.00 -9.95
C ARG A 71 1.36 5.48 -10.11
N ASP A 72 1.72 4.72 -9.08
CA ASP A 72 1.71 3.26 -9.12
C ASP A 72 0.29 2.73 -9.33
N PHE A 73 -0.71 3.35 -8.69
CA PHE A 73 -2.11 3.07 -8.95
C PHE A 73 -2.49 3.35 -10.42
N PHE A 74 -2.22 4.55 -10.95
CA PHE A 74 -2.53 4.89 -12.35
C PHE A 74 -1.81 3.98 -13.36
N ASN A 75 -0.56 3.60 -13.08
CA ASN A 75 0.23 2.74 -13.95
C ASN A 75 -0.26 1.27 -13.93
N SER A 76 -0.82 0.80 -12.81
CA SER A 76 -1.27 -0.59 -12.68
C SER A 76 -2.66 -0.84 -13.27
N ILE A 77 -3.58 0.13 -13.26
CA ILE A 77 -4.98 -0.11 -13.68
C ILE A 77 -5.13 -0.64 -15.12
N PRO A 78 -4.41 -0.16 -16.15
CA PRO A 78 -4.54 -0.72 -17.49
C PRO A 78 -4.24 -2.22 -17.55
N LEU A 79 -3.21 -2.66 -16.83
CA LEU A 79 -2.84 -4.07 -16.73
C LEU A 79 -3.90 -4.86 -15.96
N ARG A 80 -4.36 -4.33 -14.82
CA ARG A 80 -5.44 -4.91 -14.00
C ARG A 80 -6.70 -5.13 -14.82
N TYR A 81 -7.11 -4.11 -15.58
CA TYR A 81 -8.29 -4.18 -16.45
C TYR A 81 -8.11 -5.22 -17.56
N HIS A 82 -6.95 -5.23 -18.22
CA HIS A 82 -6.68 -6.18 -19.30
C HIS A 82 -6.69 -7.63 -18.81
N HIS A 83 -5.99 -7.93 -17.71
CA HIS A 83 -5.99 -9.27 -17.11
C HIS A 83 -7.37 -9.68 -16.59
N GLY A 84 -8.10 -8.75 -15.95
CA GLY A 84 -9.43 -8.99 -15.45
C GLY A 84 -10.43 -9.36 -16.56
N VAL A 85 -10.45 -8.59 -17.65
CA VAL A 85 -11.30 -8.89 -18.82
C VAL A 85 -10.88 -10.20 -19.49
N PHE A 86 -9.58 -10.45 -19.65
CA PHE A 86 -9.09 -11.69 -20.25
C PHE A 86 -9.59 -12.93 -19.49
N VAL A 87 -9.44 -12.95 -18.16
CA VAL A 87 -9.91 -14.08 -17.36
C VAL A 87 -11.44 -14.14 -17.33
N GLN A 88 -12.12 -13.00 -17.23
CA GLN A 88 -13.59 -12.95 -17.27
C GLN A 88 -14.13 -13.65 -18.52
N THR A 89 -13.60 -13.31 -19.70
CA THR A 89 -14.02 -13.92 -20.97
C THR A 89 -13.85 -15.44 -20.92
N ILE A 90 -12.70 -15.93 -20.48
CA ILE A 90 -12.44 -17.36 -20.38
C ILE A 90 -13.44 -18.05 -19.44
N LEU A 91 -13.66 -17.51 -18.24
CA LEU A 91 -14.59 -18.13 -17.27
C LEU A 91 -16.04 -18.13 -17.78
N VAL A 92 -16.48 -17.05 -18.44
CA VAL A 92 -17.81 -16.96 -19.07
C VAL A 92 -17.95 -17.98 -20.20
N ASP A 93 -16.94 -18.10 -21.07
CA ASP A 93 -16.96 -19.02 -22.20
C ASP A 93 -17.04 -20.47 -21.73
N TYR A 94 -16.21 -20.86 -20.74
CA TYR A 94 -16.27 -22.20 -20.16
C TYR A 94 -17.60 -22.45 -19.45
N TYR A 95 -18.12 -21.50 -18.66
CA TYR A 95 -19.42 -21.67 -18.00
C TYR A 95 -20.54 -21.91 -19.02
N SER A 96 -20.55 -21.15 -20.12
CA SER A 96 -21.54 -21.27 -21.18
C SER A 96 -21.44 -22.63 -21.88
N LEU A 97 -20.22 -23.05 -22.24
CA LEU A 97 -19.98 -24.36 -22.86
C LEU A 97 -20.39 -25.52 -21.95
N LEU A 98 -20.02 -25.49 -20.67
CA LEU A 98 -20.38 -26.53 -19.71
C LEU A 98 -21.90 -26.62 -19.54
N SER A 99 -22.58 -25.47 -19.45
CA SER A 99 -24.04 -25.43 -19.34
C SER A 99 -24.72 -25.99 -20.59
N GLU A 100 -24.20 -25.66 -21.78
CA GLU A 100 -24.71 -26.19 -23.06
C GLU A 100 -24.55 -27.71 -23.15
N PHE A 101 -23.36 -28.24 -22.89
CA PHE A 101 -23.11 -29.68 -22.98
C PHE A 101 -23.92 -30.48 -21.96
N LEU A 102 -24.12 -29.93 -20.76
CA LEU A 102 -24.99 -30.55 -19.77
C LEU A 102 -26.45 -30.61 -20.26
N GLY A 103 -26.96 -29.51 -20.83
CA GLY A 103 -28.32 -29.46 -21.37
C GLY A 103 -28.55 -30.40 -22.57
N GLN A 104 -27.50 -30.67 -23.35
CA GLN A 104 -27.53 -31.60 -24.49
C GLN A 104 -27.20 -33.05 -24.11
N ASN A 105 -26.94 -33.36 -22.83
CA ASN A 105 -26.45 -34.67 -22.35
C ASN A 105 -25.12 -35.12 -23.00
N HIS A 106 -24.29 -34.17 -23.43
CA HIS A 106 -22.96 -34.40 -24.01
C HIS A 106 -21.90 -34.50 -22.89
N HIS A 107 -22.01 -35.55 -22.06
CA HIS A 107 -21.19 -35.70 -20.84
C HIS A 107 -19.68 -35.88 -21.11
N TYR A 108 -19.31 -36.42 -22.27
CA TYR A 108 -17.92 -36.61 -22.66
C TYR A 108 -17.25 -35.26 -22.97
N GLU A 109 -17.90 -34.45 -23.81
CA GLU A 109 -17.47 -33.09 -24.15
C GLU A 109 -17.45 -32.21 -22.90
N PHE A 110 -18.48 -32.32 -22.06
CA PHE A 110 -18.51 -31.66 -20.75
C PHE A 110 -17.25 -31.95 -19.93
N HIS A 111 -16.88 -33.23 -19.80
CA HIS A 111 -15.69 -33.65 -19.04
C HIS A 111 -14.38 -33.13 -19.65
N ILE A 112 -14.24 -33.17 -20.99
CA ILE A 112 -13.07 -32.65 -21.70
C ILE A 112 -12.88 -31.16 -21.42
N HIS A 113 -13.95 -30.37 -21.59
CA HIS A 113 -13.87 -28.92 -21.39
C HIS A 113 -13.61 -28.57 -19.93
N LEU A 114 -14.20 -29.31 -18.98
CA LEU A 114 -13.93 -29.13 -17.56
C LEU A 114 -12.46 -29.43 -17.22
N THR A 115 -11.92 -30.53 -17.73
CA THR A 115 -10.51 -30.90 -17.54
C THR A 115 -9.57 -29.83 -18.13
N ASN A 116 -9.91 -29.29 -19.30
CA ASN A 116 -9.14 -28.21 -19.95
C ASN A 116 -9.18 -26.90 -19.16
N LEU A 117 -10.29 -26.59 -18.49
CA LEU A 117 -10.36 -25.43 -17.60
C LEU A 117 -9.47 -25.65 -16.37
N VAL A 118 -9.58 -26.81 -15.73
CA VAL A 118 -8.82 -27.15 -14.51
C VAL A 118 -7.31 -27.12 -14.76
N SER A 119 -6.85 -27.62 -15.91
CA SER A 119 -5.42 -27.61 -16.28
C SER A 119 -4.83 -26.21 -16.49
N ARG A 120 -5.69 -25.21 -16.73
CA ARG A 120 -5.30 -23.80 -16.89
C ARG A 120 -5.48 -22.96 -15.62
N SER A 121 -5.95 -23.56 -14.52
CA SER A 121 -6.26 -22.84 -13.28
C SER A 121 -5.11 -21.98 -12.77
N GLU A 122 -3.89 -22.51 -12.72
CA GLU A 122 -2.71 -21.77 -12.26
C GLU A 122 -2.44 -20.52 -13.11
N GLU A 123 -2.48 -20.65 -14.45
CA GLU A 123 -2.29 -19.54 -15.39
C GLU A 123 -3.31 -18.42 -15.14
N LEU A 124 -4.57 -18.80 -14.98
CA LEU A 124 -5.66 -17.86 -14.74
C LEU A 124 -5.50 -17.16 -13.38
N LEU A 125 -5.20 -17.92 -12.31
CA LEU A 125 -5.00 -17.37 -10.97
C LEU A 125 -3.82 -16.40 -10.89
N GLN A 126 -2.71 -16.69 -11.57
CA GLN A 126 -1.58 -15.76 -11.67
C GLN A 126 -1.97 -14.43 -12.31
N LYS A 127 -2.80 -14.46 -13.36
CA LYS A 127 -3.31 -13.23 -14.00
C LYS A 127 -4.27 -12.49 -13.07
N VAL A 128 -5.20 -13.19 -12.43
CA VAL A 128 -6.17 -12.56 -11.52
C VAL A 128 -5.51 -11.97 -10.27
N ALA A 129 -4.43 -12.56 -9.77
CA ALA A 129 -3.69 -12.02 -8.62
C ALA A 129 -3.20 -10.58 -8.86
N THR A 130 -3.00 -10.19 -10.12
CA THR A 130 -2.63 -8.80 -10.45
C THR A 130 -3.82 -7.83 -10.38
N VAL A 131 -5.06 -8.33 -10.45
CA VAL A 131 -6.30 -7.56 -10.59
C VAL A 131 -6.75 -7.01 -9.24
N SER A 132 -7.01 -7.87 -8.27
CA SER A 132 -7.38 -7.55 -6.88
C SER A 132 -7.52 -8.84 -6.09
N ILE A 133 -7.44 -8.76 -4.76
CA ILE A 133 -7.60 -9.91 -3.87
C ILE A 133 -9.01 -10.50 -4.02
N GLU A 134 -10.04 -9.66 -4.05
CA GLU A 134 -11.43 -10.08 -4.16
C GLU A 134 -11.70 -10.81 -5.48
N ALA A 135 -11.19 -10.27 -6.60
CA ALA A 135 -11.26 -10.95 -7.89
C ALA A 135 -10.54 -12.31 -7.86
N TYR A 136 -9.39 -12.40 -7.17
CA TYR A 136 -8.65 -13.65 -7.01
C TYR A 136 -9.48 -14.68 -6.25
N ASP A 137 -10.08 -14.30 -5.13
CA ASP A 137 -10.91 -15.18 -4.31
C ASP A 137 -12.09 -15.73 -5.12
N TYR A 138 -12.83 -14.88 -5.84
CA TYR A 138 -13.96 -15.32 -6.65
C TYR A 138 -13.55 -16.21 -7.84
N ALA A 139 -12.43 -15.92 -8.50
CA ALA A 139 -11.91 -16.78 -9.57
C ALA A 139 -11.42 -18.13 -9.02
N ASN A 140 -10.78 -18.12 -7.85
CA ASN A 140 -10.33 -19.32 -7.16
C ASN A 140 -11.51 -20.20 -6.73
N ASP A 141 -12.56 -19.61 -6.18
CA ASP A 141 -13.80 -20.34 -5.84
C ASP A 141 -14.41 -21.01 -7.07
N PHE A 142 -14.51 -20.29 -8.19
CA PHE A 142 -14.99 -20.85 -9.46
C PHE A 142 -14.15 -22.05 -9.92
N LEU A 143 -12.82 -21.93 -9.88
CA LEU A 143 -11.90 -22.98 -10.32
C LEU A 143 -11.87 -24.18 -9.37
N ASN A 144 -12.00 -23.95 -8.05
CA ASN A 144 -12.10 -25.02 -7.05
C ASN A 144 -13.41 -25.80 -7.18
N LEU A 145 -14.52 -25.12 -7.53
CA LEU A 145 -15.77 -25.77 -7.87
C LEU A 145 -15.63 -26.62 -9.14
N ALA A 146 -14.95 -26.08 -10.17
CA ALA A 146 -14.66 -26.84 -11.39
C ALA A 146 -13.81 -28.09 -11.10
N PHE A 147 -12.76 -27.97 -10.27
CA PHE A 147 -11.92 -29.09 -9.84
C PHE A 147 -12.73 -30.13 -9.05
N SER A 148 -13.59 -29.69 -8.13
CA SER A 148 -14.42 -30.58 -7.32
C SER A 148 -15.43 -31.34 -8.18
N LEU A 149 -16.03 -30.68 -9.17
CA LEU A 149 -16.91 -31.28 -10.15
C LEU A 149 -16.16 -32.31 -11.02
N GLU A 150 -14.95 -31.99 -11.45
CA GLU A 150 -14.10 -32.88 -12.25
C GLU A 150 -13.77 -34.16 -11.49
N HIS A 151 -13.37 -34.02 -10.23
CA HIS A 151 -13.12 -35.13 -9.33
C HIS A 151 -14.38 -35.98 -9.10
N TYR A 152 -15.53 -35.32 -8.87
CA TYR A 152 -16.81 -36.01 -8.71
C TYR A 152 -17.15 -36.88 -9.93
N MET A 153 -17.00 -36.34 -11.16
CA MET A 153 -17.22 -37.09 -12.40
C MET A 153 -16.31 -38.32 -12.55
N ARG A 154 -15.05 -38.22 -12.11
CA ARG A 154 -14.13 -39.37 -12.13
C ARG A 154 -14.53 -40.45 -11.13
N SER A 155 -14.97 -40.04 -9.94
CA SER A 155 -15.31 -40.96 -8.85
C SER A 155 -16.64 -41.71 -9.04
N THR A 156 -17.60 -41.09 -9.73
CA THR A 156 -18.98 -41.60 -9.90
C THR A 156 -19.17 -42.59 -11.05
N ASN A 157 -18.11 -42.92 -11.79
CA ASN A 157 -18.18 -43.97 -12.82
C ASN A 157 -18.32 -45.38 -12.23
N HIS A 158 -18.18 -45.55 -10.90
CA HIS A 158 -18.10 -46.87 -10.25
C HIS A 158 -18.98 -47.03 -8.99
N ASP A 159 -19.77 -46.04 -8.61
CA ASP A 159 -20.48 -46.03 -7.30
C ASP A 159 -21.97 -46.40 -7.37
N GLY A 160 -22.50 -46.68 -8.56
CA GLY A 160 -23.91 -47.06 -8.74
C GLY A 160 -24.91 -45.91 -8.65
N THR A 161 -24.43 -44.65 -8.61
CA THR A 161 -25.28 -43.46 -8.64
C THR A 161 -26.09 -43.39 -9.93
N SER A 162 -27.38 -43.04 -9.84
CA SER A 162 -28.22 -42.90 -11.03
C SER A 162 -27.78 -41.71 -11.89
N GLN A 163 -28.09 -41.76 -13.20
CA GLN A 163 -27.75 -40.65 -14.10
C GLN A 163 -28.45 -39.34 -13.70
N ASP A 164 -29.68 -39.43 -13.22
CA ASP A 164 -30.47 -38.26 -12.80
C ASP A 164 -29.86 -37.59 -11.55
N GLU A 165 -29.40 -38.37 -10.58
CA GLU A 165 -28.68 -37.86 -9.40
C GLU A 165 -27.36 -37.18 -9.79
N ARG A 166 -26.62 -37.76 -10.74
CA ARG A 166 -25.38 -37.14 -11.27
C ARG A 166 -25.68 -35.80 -11.96
N ASN A 167 -26.69 -35.78 -12.82
CA ASN A 167 -27.12 -34.56 -13.52
C ASN A 167 -27.56 -33.47 -12.55
N GLN A 168 -28.33 -33.83 -11.51
CA GLN A 168 -28.72 -32.90 -10.46
C GLN A 168 -27.49 -32.30 -9.76
N LYS A 169 -26.49 -33.15 -9.46
CA LYS A 169 -25.26 -32.67 -8.83
C LYS A 169 -24.44 -31.75 -9.74
N TYR A 170 -24.39 -32.04 -11.04
CA TYR A 170 -23.74 -31.17 -12.02
C TYR A 170 -24.41 -29.78 -12.08
N ILE A 171 -25.74 -29.74 -12.05
CA ILE A 171 -26.51 -28.48 -12.01
C ILE A 171 -26.15 -27.67 -10.76
N GLU A 172 -26.07 -28.31 -9.58
CA GLU A 172 -25.68 -27.63 -8.34
C GLU A 172 -24.30 -26.97 -8.45
N TYR A 173 -23.29 -27.71 -8.95
CA TYR A 173 -21.95 -27.15 -9.16
C TYR A 173 -21.96 -25.98 -10.14
N LEU A 174 -22.67 -26.08 -11.26
CA LEU A 174 -22.77 -24.99 -12.23
C LEU A 174 -23.47 -23.75 -11.63
N GLN A 175 -24.49 -23.93 -10.79
CA GLN A 175 -25.15 -22.82 -10.12
C GLN A 175 -24.19 -22.08 -9.17
N GLU A 176 -23.39 -22.81 -8.39
CA GLU A 176 -22.38 -22.19 -7.51
C GLU A 176 -21.27 -21.51 -8.33
N MET A 177 -20.81 -22.14 -9.42
CA MET A 177 -19.84 -21.52 -10.34
C MET A 177 -20.40 -20.21 -10.91
N ASN A 178 -21.66 -20.17 -11.31
CA ASN A 178 -22.29 -18.94 -11.82
C ASN A 178 -22.31 -17.82 -10.77
N LYS A 179 -22.53 -18.14 -9.48
CA LYS A 179 -22.47 -17.16 -8.40
C LYS A 179 -21.08 -16.55 -8.28
N SER A 180 -20.03 -17.37 -8.26
CA SER A 180 -18.64 -16.89 -8.22
C SER A 180 -18.30 -16.06 -9.45
N LEU A 181 -18.76 -16.46 -10.64
CA LEU A 181 -18.57 -15.72 -11.89
C LEU A 181 -19.27 -14.35 -11.88
N PHE A 182 -20.46 -14.27 -11.28
CA PHE A 182 -21.19 -13.02 -11.13
C PHE A 182 -20.43 -12.04 -10.22
N LEU A 183 -19.96 -12.52 -9.06
CA LEU A 183 -19.17 -11.71 -8.12
C LEU A 183 -17.85 -11.23 -8.75
N TYR A 184 -17.16 -12.13 -9.47
CA TYR A 184 -15.98 -11.78 -10.25
C TYR A 184 -16.28 -10.67 -11.27
N SER A 185 -17.37 -10.80 -12.02
CA SER A 185 -17.80 -9.82 -13.02
C SER A 185 -18.09 -8.45 -12.41
N ASP A 186 -18.62 -8.40 -11.20
CA ASP A 186 -18.86 -7.14 -10.48
C ASP A 186 -17.57 -6.45 -10.04
N GLU A 187 -16.53 -7.20 -9.66
CA GLU A 187 -15.19 -6.63 -9.42
C GLU A 187 -14.59 -6.04 -10.69
N ILE A 188 -14.71 -6.73 -11.83
CA ILE A 188 -14.21 -6.19 -13.11
C ILE A 188 -14.95 -4.92 -13.51
N LYS A 189 -16.26 -4.79 -13.22
CA LYS A 189 -17.01 -3.54 -13.44
C LYS A 189 -16.49 -2.38 -12.58
N LYS A 190 -16.01 -2.62 -11.36
CA LYS A 190 -15.36 -1.56 -10.54
C LYS A 190 -14.08 -1.07 -11.22
N ILE A 191 -13.22 -1.99 -11.63
CA ILE A 191 -11.96 -1.67 -12.31
C ILE A 191 -12.20 -0.97 -13.65
N LYS A 192 -13.24 -1.39 -14.40
CA LYS A 192 -13.64 -0.71 -15.64
C LYS A 192 -14.04 0.74 -15.40
N ARG A 193 -14.77 1.03 -14.31
CA ARG A 193 -15.13 2.41 -13.92
C ARG A 193 -13.88 3.23 -13.64
N ASP A 194 -12.97 2.71 -12.83
CA ASP A 194 -11.69 3.38 -12.53
C ASP A 194 -10.87 3.63 -13.80
N TYR A 195 -10.81 2.64 -14.70
CA TYR A 195 -10.13 2.76 -15.99
C TYR A 195 -10.77 3.82 -16.90
N SER A 196 -12.10 3.94 -16.92
CA SER A 196 -12.78 4.97 -17.70
C SER A 196 -12.50 6.38 -17.19
N LEU A 197 -12.43 6.58 -15.88
CA LEU A 197 -12.12 7.88 -15.27
C LEU A 197 -10.71 8.37 -15.66
N MET A 198 -9.74 7.46 -15.78
CA MET A 198 -8.39 7.82 -16.22
C MET A 198 -8.32 8.33 -17.66
N ARG A 199 -9.19 7.87 -18.56
CA ARG A 199 -9.18 8.32 -19.95
C ARG A 199 -9.64 9.78 -20.13
N HIS A 200 -10.24 10.37 -19.10
CA HIS A 200 -10.78 11.72 -19.11
C HIS A 200 -9.94 12.73 -18.31
N ILE A 201 -8.81 12.30 -17.74
CA ILE A 201 -7.81 13.14 -17.06
C ILE A 201 -6.66 13.41 -18.03
#